data_AF-A0A2N6BTG6-F1
#
_entry.id   AF-A0A2N6BTG6-F1
#
_cell.length_a   1.000
_cell.length_b   1.000
_cell.length_c   1.000
_cell.angle_alpha   90.00
_cell.angle_beta   90.00
_cell.angle_gamma   90.00
#
_symmetry.space_group_name_H-M   'P 1'
#
loop_
_entity.id
_entity.type
_entity.pdbx_description
1 polymer ?
#
loop_
_entity_poly.entity_id
_entity_poly.type
_entity_poly.pdbx_seq_one_letter_code
_entity_poly.pdbx_strand_id
1 'polypeptide(L)'
;LSLVQSEDLVRFGLIPEFVGRMPIHATLEELDKAALTRILKEPKNALLKQYKKLFEMEDVNLVFTDEALEAVASEAIRRKTGARGLRAIMESAMLDLMYEIPSAQNAQEIIINEDVILNGQSPIIMYEEPKSA
;
A
#
# COMPACT_ATOMS: atom_id res chain seq x y z
N LEU A 1 -7.53 -2.39 -23.50
CA LEU A 1 -8.42 -1.28 -23.92
C LEU A 1 -7.85 -0.40 -25.03
N SER A 2 -6.69 -0.72 -25.62
CA SER A 2 -5.93 0.12 -26.57
C SER A 2 -6.59 0.41 -27.93
N LEU A 3 -7.86 0.07 -28.12
CA LEU A 3 -8.56 0.12 -29.42
C LEU A 3 -9.91 0.88 -29.39
N VAL A 4 -10.25 1.55 -28.27
CA VAL A 4 -11.51 2.31 -28.16
C VAL A 4 -11.61 3.37 -29.26
N GLN A 5 -12.70 3.33 -30.02
CA GLN A 5 -13.07 4.34 -31.00
C GLN A 5 -14.14 5.30 -30.44
N SER A 6 -14.25 6.49 -31.01
CA SER A 6 -15.30 7.45 -30.63
C SER A 6 -16.72 6.89 -30.80
N GLU A 7 -16.93 6.00 -31.77
CA GLU A 7 -18.21 5.32 -31.98
C GLU A 7 -18.57 4.37 -30.82
N ASP A 8 -17.58 3.73 -30.20
CA ASP A 8 -17.81 2.88 -29.02
C ASP A 8 -18.31 3.71 -27.84
N LEU A 9 -17.79 4.93 -27.68
CA LEU A 9 -18.22 5.87 -26.63
C LEU A 9 -19.65 6.36 -26.86
N VAL A 10 -20.04 6.60 -28.11
CA VAL A 10 -21.42 6.97 -28.47
C VAL A 10 -22.37 5.80 -28.22
N ARG A 11 -21.99 4.57 -28.60
CA ARG A 11 -22.76 3.35 -28.32
C ARG A 11 -22.88 3.06 -26.82
N PHE A 12 -21.89 3.46 -26.03
CA PHE A 12 -21.89 3.38 -24.57
C PHE A 12 -22.84 4.41 -23.92
N GLY A 13 -23.32 5.41 -24.67
CA GLY A 13 -24.33 6.37 -24.23
C GLY A 13 -23.85 7.82 -24.11
N LEU A 14 -22.62 8.15 -24.53
CA LEU A 14 -22.16 9.54 -24.62
C LEU A 14 -22.71 10.23 -25.86
N ILE A 15 -23.03 11.53 -25.75
CA ILE A 15 -23.57 12.29 -26.88
C ILE A 15 -22.47 12.64 -27.91
N PRO A 16 -22.77 12.59 -29.23
CA PRO A 16 -21.77 12.83 -30.28
C PRO A 16 -21.06 14.18 -30.18
N GLU A 17 -21.77 15.25 -29.80
CA GLU A 17 -21.22 16.60 -29.67
C GLU A 17 -20.19 16.70 -28.54
N PHE A 18 -20.36 15.90 -27.48
CA PHE A 18 -19.43 15.85 -26.36
C PHE A 18 -18.18 15.04 -26.72
N VAL A 19 -18.35 13.87 -27.35
CA VAL A 19 -17.23 13.04 -27.81
C VAL A 19 -16.41 13.79 -28.86
N GLY A 20 -17.04 14.53 -29.77
CA GLY A 20 -16.36 15.37 -30.76
C GLY A 20 -15.51 16.50 -30.18
N ARG A 21 -15.74 16.91 -28.92
CA ARG A 21 -14.91 17.90 -28.20
C ARG A 21 -13.75 17.26 -27.42
N MET A 22 -13.64 15.93 -27.40
CA MET A 22 -12.55 15.19 -26.75
C MET A 22 -11.73 14.43 -27.80
N PRO A 23 -10.90 15.10 -28.60
CA PRO A 23 -10.14 14.46 -29.69
C PRO A 23 -8.99 13.56 -29.20
N ILE A 24 -8.64 13.63 -27.92
CA ILE A 24 -7.55 12.85 -27.32
C ILE A 24 -8.16 11.86 -26.33
N HIS A 25 -7.88 10.58 -26.53
CA HIS A 25 -8.23 9.52 -25.60
C HIS A 25 -6.96 8.79 -25.17
N ALA A 26 -6.86 8.49 -23.87
CA ALA A 26 -5.77 7.72 -23.29
C ALA A 26 -6.36 6.57 -22.48
N THR A 27 -5.77 5.39 -22.61
CA THR A 27 -6.18 4.21 -21.86
C THR A 27 -5.15 3.90 -20.80
N LEU A 28 -5.61 3.57 -19.60
CA LEU A 28 -4.74 3.13 -18.51
C LEU A 28 -4.63 1.61 -18.53
N GLU A 29 -3.46 1.11 -18.16
CA GLU A 29 -3.22 -0.31 -17.93
C GLU A 29 -3.78 -0.72 -16.57
N GLU A 30 -4.21 -1.98 -16.46
CA GLU A 30 -4.59 -2.53 -15.17
C GLU A 30 -3.36 -2.68 -14.27
N LEU A 31 -3.56 -2.49 -12.97
CA LEU A 31 -2.49 -2.62 -12.00
C LEU A 31 -2.25 -4.09 -11.69
N ASP A 32 -1.07 -4.58 -12.06
CA ASP A 32 -0.60 -5.90 -11.66
C ASP A 32 0.08 -5.87 -10.27
N LYS A 33 0.47 -7.06 -9.79
CA LYS A 33 1.09 -7.21 -8.47
C LYS A 33 2.38 -6.37 -8.37
N ALA A 34 3.20 -6.38 -9.42
CA ALA A 34 4.46 -5.65 -9.46
C ALA A 34 4.23 -4.12 -9.38
N ALA A 35 3.26 -3.59 -10.13
CA ALA A 35 2.88 -2.20 -10.11
C ALA A 35 2.38 -1.77 -8.73
N LEU A 36 1.59 -2.59 -8.05
CA LEU A 36 1.10 -2.31 -6.70
C LEU A 36 2.23 -2.31 -5.66
N THR A 37 3.13 -3.31 -5.69
CA THR A 37 4.31 -3.34 -4.83
C THR A 37 5.20 -2.13 -5.07
N ARG A 38 5.35 -1.71 -6.33
CA ARG A 38 6.08 -0.51 -6.72
C ARG A 38 5.45 0.76 -6.14
N ILE A 39 4.12 0.89 -6.21
CA ILE A 39 3.36 2.00 -5.61
C ILE A 39 3.56 2.09 -4.08
N LEU A 40 3.72 0.94 -3.40
CA LEU A 40 3.99 0.91 -1.96
C LEU A 40 5.37 1.45 -1.58
N LYS A 41 6.39 1.30 -2.45
CA LYS A 41 7.80 1.60 -2.13
C LYS A 41 8.35 2.86 -2.79
N GLU A 42 8.15 3.00 -4.11
CA GLU A 42 8.92 3.94 -4.92
C GLU A 42 8.46 5.40 -4.89
N PRO A 43 7.14 5.71 -5.01
CA PRO A 43 6.69 7.09 -5.09
C PRO A 43 7.22 7.97 -3.97
N LYS A 44 7.36 9.28 -4.23
CA LYS A 44 7.79 10.23 -3.19
C LYS A 44 6.89 10.16 -1.95
N ASN A 45 5.59 10.01 -2.18
CA ASN A 45 4.56 9.92 -1.14
C ASN A 45 4.07 8.47 -0.95
N ALA A 46 4.94 7.47 -1.10
CA ALA A 46 4.58 6.07 -0.94
C ALA A 46 4.15 5.76 0.51
N LEU A 47 3.21 4.82 0.68
CA LEU A 47 2.67 4.46 2.00
C LEU A 47 3.76 3.94 2.95
N LEU A 48 4.68 3.10 2.46
CA LEU A 48 5.78 2.59 3.28
C LEU A 48 6.63 3.72 3.87
N LYS A 49 6.92 4.75 3.08
CA LYS A 49 7.69 5.92 3.54
C LYS A 49 6.93 6.74 4.57
N GLN A 50 5.61 6.87 4.41
CA GLN A 50 4.75 7.55 5.39
C GLN A 50 4.76 6.83 6.74
N TYR A 51 4.58 5.50 6.75
CA TYR A 51 4.60 4.71 7.99
C TYR A 51 5.99 4.68 8.63
N LYS A 52 7.06 4.48 7.84
CA LYS A 52 8.43 4.57 8.36
C LYS A 52 8.67 5.91 9.04
N LYS A 53 8.26 7.01 8.40
CA LYS A 53 8.46 8.34 8.97
C LYS A 53 7.66 8.57 10.24
N LEU A 54 6.46 7.99 10.34
CA LEU A 54 5.63 8.06 11.53
C LEU A 54 6.26 7.32 12.71
N PHE A 55 6.80 6.12 12.48
CA PHE A 55 7.47 5.34 13.53
C PHE A 55 8.84 5.93 13.92
N GLU A 56 9.56 6.55 12.97
CA GLU A 56 10.77 7.33 13.27
C GLU A 56 10.50 8.49 14.23
N MET A 57 9.29 9.05 14.28
CA MET A 57 8.94 10.11 15.25
C MET A 57 8.86 9.57 16.68
N GLU A 58 8.67 8.26 16.85
CA GLU A 58 8.65 7.55 18.11
C GLU A 58 9.99 6.84 18.38
N ASP A 59 11.06 7.20 17.65
CA ASP A 59 12.38 6.58 17.72
C ASP A 59 12.41 5.06 17.40
N VAL A 60 11.42 4.56 16.63
CA VAL A 60 11.34 3.15 16.22
C VAL A 60 11.61 2.96 14.72
N ASN A 61 12.49 2.02 14.38
CA ASN A 61 12.70 1.61 12.98
C ASN A 61 11.64 0.61 12.52
N LEU A 62 10.88 0.96 11.47
CA LEU A 62 9.88 0.08 10.87
C LEU A 62 10.42 -0.56 9.59
N VAL A 63 10.50 -1.89 9.58
CA VAL A 63 10.98 -2.70 8.46
C VAL A 63 9.86 -3.57 7.92
N PHE A 64 9.61 -3.48 6.62
CA PHE A 64 8.76 -4.43 5.91
C PHE A 64 9.64 -5.33 5.09
N THR A 65 9.40 -6.63 5.21
CA THR A 65 9.98 -7.63 4.31
C THR A 65 9.40 -7.49 2.90
N ASP A 66 10.11 -8.01 1.90
CA ASP A 66 9.63 -7.94 0.51
C ASP A 66 8.37 -8.80 0.34
N GLU A 67 8.32 -9.94 1.02
CA GLU A 67 7.19 -10.86 1.08
C GLU A 67 5.94 -10.19 1.67
N ALA A 68 6.09 -9.38 2.73
CA ALA A 68 4.98 -8.60 3.28
C ALA A 68 4.39 -7.63 2.24
N LEU A 69 5.25 -6.93 1.50
CA LEU A 69 4.82 -5.94 0.50
C LEU A 69 4.16 -6.62 -0.71
N GLU A 70 4.61 -7.82 -1.05
CA GLU A 70 3.96 -8.68 -2.03
C GLU A 70 2.62 -9.23 -1.55
N ALA A 71 2.50 -9.60 -0.28
CA ALA A 71 1.25 -10.05 0.34
C ALA A 71 0.20 -8.93 0.32
N VAL A 72 0.57 -7.70 0.67
CA VAL A 72 -0.32 -6.52 0.60
C VAL A 72 -0.84 -6.30 -0.82
N ALA A 73 0.06 -6.36 -1.82
CA ALA A 73 -0.32 -6.20 -3.23
C ALA A 73 -1.26 -7.32 -3.70
N SER A 74 -0.97 -8.56 -3.33
CA SER A 74 -1.79 -9.73 -3.68
C SER A 74 -3.20 -9.63 -3.07
N GLU A 75 -3.29 -9.17 -1.83
CA GLU A 75 -4.56 -8.99 -1.13
C GLU A 75 -5.40 -7.85 -1.75
N ALA A 76 -4.75 -6.77 -2.20
CA ALA A 76 -5.44 -5.68 -2.91
C ALA A 76 -6.04 -6.13 -4.25
N ILE A 77 -5.34 -6.99 -4.99
CA ILE A 77 -5.84 -7.61 -6.23
C ILE A 77 -7.01 -8.54 -5.90
N ARG A 78 -6.86 -9.40 -4.89
CA ARG A 78 -7.91 -10.34 -4.46
C ARG A 78 -9.21 -9.63 -4.09
N ARG A 79 -9.11 -8.47 -3.43
CA ARG A 79 -10.24 -7.61 -3.06
C ARG A 79 -10.81 -6.78 -4.22
N LYS A 80 -10.21 -6.82 -5.42
CA LYS A 80 -10.57 -6.01 -6.60
C LYS A 80 -10.64 -4.50 -6.31
N THR A 81 -9.79 -4.02 -5.42
CA THR A 81 -9.75 -2.60 -5.01
C THR A 81 -8.58 -1.84 -5.64
N GLY A 82 -7.62 -2.53 -6.26
CA GLY A 82 -6.43 -1.92 -6.87
C GLY A 82 -5.62 -1.11 -5.87
N ALA A 83 -4.95 -0.04 -6.32
CA ALA A 83 -4.11 0.80 -5.47
C ALA A 83 -4.85 1.43 -4.28
N ARG A 84 -6.17 1.63 -4.38
CA ARG A 84 -6.98 2.19 -3.29
C ARG A 84 -7.07 1.24 -2.09
N GLY A 85 -7.03 -0.07 -2.33
CA GLY A 85 -7.05 -1.08 -1.27
C GLY A 85 -5.79 -1.15 -0.42
N LEU A 86 -4.65 -0.72 -0.97
CA LEU A 86 -3.34 -0.81 -0.32
C LEU A 86 -3.34 -0.10 1.04
N ARG A 87 -3.93 1.10 1.12
CA ARG A 87 -4.02 1.86 2.37
C ARG A 87 -4.80 1.11 3.44
N ALA A 88 -5.98 0.60 3.09
CA ALA A 88 -6.84 -0.11 4.05
C ALA A 88 -6.19 -1.38 4.60
N ILE A 89 -5.45 -2.12 3.76
CA ILE A 89 -4.72 -3.32 4.19
C ILE A 89 -3.58 -2.96 5.13
N MET A 90 -2.77 -1.96 4.77
CA MET A 90 -1.68 -1.47 5.62
C MET A 90 -2.20 -0.94 6.96
N GLU A 91 -3.26 -0.12 6.93
CA GLU A 91 -3.85 0.46 8.14
C GLU A 91 -4.39 -0.63 9.08
N SER A 92 -5.06 -1.65 8.54
CA SER A 92 -5.51 -2.79 9.34
C SER A 92 -4.36 -3.55 10.00
N ALA A 93 -3.23 -3.73 9.31
CA ALA A 93 -2.07 -4.43 9.87
C ALA A 93 -1.33 -3.58 10.91
N MET A 94 -1.38 -2.25 10.78
CA MET A 94 -0.65 -1.31 11.65
C MET A 94 -1.47 -0.82 12.85
N LEU A 95 -2.79 -1.01 12.85
CA LEU A 95 -3.67 -0.39 13.85
C LEU A 95 -3.29 -0.77 15.29
N ASP A 96 -3.08 -2.05 15.55
CA ASP A 96 -2.70 -2.54 16.88
C ASP A 96 -1.30 -2.04 17.27
N LEU A 97 -0.34 -2.10 16.34
CA LEU A 97 1.02 -1.58 16.55
C LEU A 97 1.03 -0.10 16.92
N MET A 98 0.24 0.72 16.23
CA MET A 98 0.18 2.15 16.50
C MET A 98 -0.38 2.47 17.88
N TYR A 99 -1.19 1.59 18.45
CA TYR A 99 -1.70 1.72 19.80
C TYR A 99 -0.67 1.25 20.85
N GLU A 100 0.04 0.16 20.56
CA GLU A 100 0.98 -0.45 21.51
C GLU A 100 2.31 0.30 21.59
N ILE A 101 2.84 0.79 20.47
CA ILE A 101 4.18 1.38 20.40
C ILE A 101 4.40 2.60 21.30
N PRO A 102 3.47 3.56 21.41
CA PRO A 102 3.61 4.65 22.37
C PRO A 102 3.74 4.19 23.83
N SER A 103 3.30 2.96 24.15
CA SER A 103 3.41 2.36 25.49
C SER A 103 4.61 1.41 25.62
N ALA A 104 5.23 0.99 24.52
CA ALA A 104 6.31 0.02 24.50
C ALA A 104 7.65 0.70 24.81
N GLN A 105 8.11 0.60 26.06
CA GLN A 105 9.43 1.10 26.45
C GLN A 105 10.54 0.32 25.74
N ASN A 106 11.48 1.04 25.12
CA ASN A 106 12.72 0.53 24.50
C ASN A 106 12.53 -0.31 23.22
N ALA A 107 11.38 -0.24 22.54
CA ALA A 107 11.26 -0.83 21.20
C ALA A 107 12.18 -0.07 20.23
N GLN A 108 13.08 -0.77 19.53
CA GLN A 108 13.98 -0.15 18.54
C GLN A 108 13.63 -0.50 17.12
N GLU A 109 13.21 -1.75 16.87
CA GLU A 109 12.92 -2.20 15.51
C GLU A 109 11.68 -3.09 15.49
N ILE A 110 10.84 -2.87 14.49
CA ILE A 110 9.65 -3.68 14.22
C ILE A 110 9.75 -4.23 12.80
N ILE A 111 9.60 -5.55 12.68
CA ILE A 111 9.65 -6.25 11.40
C ILE A 111 8.26 -6.79 11.06
N ILE A 112 7.75 -6.37 9.91
CA ILE A 112 6.48 -6.81 9.35
C ILE A 112 6.76 -7.85 8.26
N ASN A 113 6.33 -9.09 8.50
CA ASN A 113 6.42 -10.21 7.56
C ASN A 113 5.06 -10.49 6.89
N GLU A 114 5.02 -11.50 6.00
CA GLU A 114 3.79 -11.89 5.31
C GLU A 114 2.68 -12.36 6.26
N ASP A 115 3.02 -13.03 7.36
CA ASP A 115 2.05 -13.56 8.32
C ASP A 115 1.28 -12.45 9.05
N VAL A 116 1.92 -11.33 9.35
CA VAL A 116 1.23 -10.15 9.91
C VAL A 116 0.14 -9.67 8.94
N ILE A 117 0.41 -9.71 7.64
CA ILE A 117 -0.53 -9.23 6.61
C ILE A 117 -1.65 -10.24 6.33
N LEU A 118 -1.32 -11.53 6.24
CA LEU A 118 -2.25 -12.57 5.80
C LEU A 118 -3.04 -13.18 6.95
N ASN A 119 -2.37 -13.38 8.08
CA ASN A 119 -2.87 -14.15 9.21
C ASN A 119 -3.15 -13.28 10.45
N GLY A 120 -2.81 -11.98 10.40
CA GLY A 120 -3.00 -11.06 11.53
C GLY A 120 -2.14 -11.42 12.74
N GLN A 121 -0.97 -12.05 12.51
CA GLN A 121 -0.04 -12.35 13.58
C GLN A 121 0.62 -11.07 14.12
N SER A 122 1.09 -11.13 15.37
CA SER A 122 1.91 -10.07 15.93
C SER A 122 3.24 -9.95 15.18
N PRO A 123 3.73 -8.73 14.94
CA PRO A 123 5.01 -8.50 14.30
C PRO A 123 6.17 -8.84 15.24
N ILE A 124 7.36 -8.95 14.68
CA ILE A 124 8.57 -9.16 15.45
C ILE A 124 9.04 -7.80 15.97
N ILE A 125 9.14 -7.66 17.29
CA ILE A 125 9.61 -6.43 17.95
C ILE A 125 10.95 -6.73 18.61
N MET A 126 11.97 -5.94 18.29
CA MET A 126 13.27 -5.96 18.93
C MET A 126 13.37 -4.82 19.93
N TYR A 127 13.75 -5.17 21.16
CA TYR A 127 13.95 -4.22 22.25
C TYR A 127 15.45 -4.00 22.48
N GLU A 128 15.85 -2.79 22.84
CA GLU A 128 17.22 -2.53 23.28
C GLU A 128 17.46 -3.23 24.63
N GLU A 129 18.53 -4.02 24.73
CA GLU A 129 18.96 -4.53 26.04
C GLU A 129 19.39 -3.35 26.91
N PRO A 130 18.95 -3.26 28.18
CA PRO A 130 19.45 -2.23 29.07
C PRO A 130 20.94 -2.44 29.23
N LYS A 131 21.74 -1.46 28.79
CA LYS A 131 23.20 -1.44 29.00
C LYS A 131 23.46 -1.67 30.49
N SER A 132 23.93 -2.87 30.85
CA SER A 132 24.48 -3.11 32.16
C SER A 132 25.72 -2.24 32.31
N ALA A 133 25.61 -1.26 33.20
CA ALA A 133 26.71 -0.41 33.66
C ALA A 133 27.59 -1.17 34.66
#